data_AF-A0A358CWH6-F1
#
_entry.id   AF-A0A358CWH6-F1
#
_cell.length_a   1.000
_cell.length_b   1.000
_cell.length_c   1.000
_cell.angle_alpha   90.00
_cell.angle_beta   90.00
_cell.angle_gamma   90.00
#
_symmetry.space_group_name_H-M   'P 1'
#
loop_
_entity.id
_entity.type
_entity.pdbx_description
1 polymer ?
#
loop_
_entity_poly.entity_id
_entity_poly.type
_entity_poly.pdbx_seq_one_letter_code
_entity_poly.pdbx_strand_id
1 'polypeptide(L)' 'PDDDLNTALGKFTATNVDELPVVSAEDRQQLIGIITRKDVITAYNLRRLEHEKMRRAAEVYQEPTGQA' A
#
# COMPACT_ATOMS: atom_id res chain seq x y z
N PRO A 1 8.49 -5.64 -10.21
CA PRO A 1 7.46 -5.80 -9.15
C PRO A 1 7.82 -5.19 -7.78
N ASP A 2 9.09 -4.85 -7.50
CA ASP A 2 9.55 -4.47 -6.15
C ASP A 2 9.28 -3.00 -5.78
N ASP A 3 8.62 -2.24 -6.66
CA ASP A 3 8.22 -0.87 -6.37
C ASP A 3 7.18 -0.84 -5.24
N ASP A 4 7.30 0.12 -4.33
CA ASP A 4 6.29 0.38 -3.32
C ASP A 4 5.12 1.24 -3.87
N LEU A 5 4.07 1.41 -3.06
CA LEU A 5 2.89 2.18 -3.46
C LEU A 5 3.22 3.64 -3.81
N ASN A 6 4.17 4.25 -3.11
CA ASN A 6 4.57 5.65 -3.36
C ASN A 6 5.26 5.78 -4.70
N THR A 7 6.14 4.83 -5.02
CA THR A 7 6.84 4.76 -6.30
C THR A 7 5.86 4.56 -7.45
N ALA A 8 4.87 3.67 -7.29
CA ALA A 8 3.81 3.47 -8.28
C ALA A 8 2.96 4.75 -8.48
N LEU A 9 2.54 5.43 -7.41
CA LEU A 9 1.81 6.71 -7.48
C LEU A 9 2.62 7.81 -8.19
N GLY A 10 3.92 7.87 -7.92
CA GLY A 10 4.84 8.79 -8.58
C GLY A 10 4.88 8.55 -10.08
N LYS A 11 5.01 7.27 -10.51
CA LYS A 11 5.00 6.89 -11.93
C LYS A 11 3.69 7.29 -12.61
N PHE A 12 2.55 6.99 -11.99
CA PHE A 12 1.24 7.40 -12.49
C PHE A 12 1.12 8.92 -12.67
N THR A 13 1.66 9.71 -11.73
CA THR A 13 1.65 11.18 -11.83
C THR A 13 2.56 11.68 -12.94
N ALA A 14 3.74 11.07 -13.10
CA ALA A 14 4.73 11.47 -14.10
C ALA A 14 4.31 11.13 -15.54
N THR A 15 3.61 10.01 -15.75
CA THR A 15 3.26 9.53 -17.10
C THR A 15 1.83 9.86 -17.51
N ASN A 16 0.98 10.33 -16.58
CA ASN A 16 -0.43 10.66 -16.81
C ASN A 16 -1.22 9.52 -17.49
N VAL A 17 -0.99 8.28 -17.04
CA VAL A 17 -1.73 7.08 -17.47
C VAL A 17 -2.61 6.57 -16.34
N ASP A 18 -3.57 5.72 -16.69
CA ASP A 18 -4.46 5.06 -15.74
C ASP A 18 -4.00 3.66 -15.33
N GLU A 19 -3.13 3.05 -16.14
CA GLU A 19 -2.60 1.69 -15.95
C GLU A 19 -1.09 1.66 -16.12
N LEU A 20 -0.42 0.87 -15.28
CA LEU A 20 1.01 0.59 -15.39
C LEU A 20 1.24 -0.91 -15.56
N PRO A 21 2.10 -1.31 -16.51
CA PRO A 21 2.54 -2.69 -16.61
C PRO A 21 3.44 -3.03 -15.42
N VAL A 22 3.21 -4.18 -14.82
CA VAL A 22 4.12 -4.78 -13.85
C VAL A 22 4.99 -5.78 -14.60
N VAL A 23 6.29 -5.52 -14.60
CA VAL A 23 7.30 -6.42 -15.21
C VAL A 23 8.10 -7.14 -14.13
N SER A 24 8.72 -8.25 -14.51
CA SER A 24 9.62 -9.02 -13.65
C SER A 24 10.83 -8.16 -13.21
N ALA A 25 11.33 -8.43 -12.01
CA ALA A 25 12.53 -7.79 -11.49
C ALA A 25 13.78 -8.31 -12.20
N GLU A 26 13.77 -9.60 -12.53
CA GLU A 26 14.85 -10.32 -13.18
C GLU A 26 14.89 -10.04 -14.70
N ASP A 27 13.73 -9.84 -15.31
CA ASP A 27 13.60 -9.49 -16.73
C ASP A 27 12.53 -8.40 -16.96
N ARG A 28 12.98 -7.20 -17.31
CA ARG A 28 12.09 -6.05 -17.57
C ARG A 28 11.30 -6.16 -18.87
N GLN A 29 11.61 -7.11 -19.75
CA GLN A 29 10.80 -7.41 -20.95
C GLN A 29 9.66 -8.37 -20.65
N GLN A 30 9.70 -9.06 -19.51
CA GLN A 30 8.66 -9.99 -19.10
C GLN A 30 7.54 -9.24 -18.37
N LEU A 31 6.40 -9.07 -19.05
CA LEU A 31 5.16 -8.60 -18.43
C LEU A 31 4.58 -9.69 -17.53
N ILE A 32 4.36 -9.36 -16.26
CA ILE A 32 3.80 -10.27 -15.26
C ILE A 32 2.42 -9.82 -14.73
N GLY A 33 1.98 -8.60 -15.08
CA GLY A 33 0.65 -8.13 -14.72
C GLY A 33 0.43 -6.66 -15.08
N ILE A 34 -0.73 -6.13 -14.67
CA ILE A 34 -1.11 -4.73 -14.83
C ILE A 34 -1.68 -4.26 -13.48
N ILE A 35 -1.38 -3.02 -13.13
CA ILE A 35 -2.00 -2.34 -11.98
C ILE A 35 -2.66 -1.05 -12.46
N THR A 36 -3.80 -0.70 -11.86
CA THR A 36 -4.47 0.57 -12.12
C THR A 36 -4.17 1.58 -11.02
N ARG A 37 -4.35 2.88 -11.32
CA ARG A 37 -4.26 3.94 -10.31
C ARG A 37 -5.22 3.69 -9.14
N LYS A 38 -6.43 3.16 -9.41
CA LYS A 38 -7.45 2.88 -8.41
C LYS A 38 -7.01 1.77 -7.45
N ASP A 39 -6.32 0.75 -7.94
CA ASP A 39 -5.80 -0.33 -7.10
C ASP A 39 -4.80 0.19 -6.08
N VAL A 40 -3.89 1.06 -6.51
CA VAL A 40 -2.86 1.65 -5.64
C VAL A 40 -3.47 2.53 -4.55
N ILE A 41 -4.45 3.37 -4.90
CA ILE A 41 -5.19 4.20 -3.93
C ILE A 41 -5.96 3.32 -2.93
N THR A 42 -6.60 2.26 -3.41
CA THR A 42 -7.35 1.34 -2.56
C THR A 42 -6.44 0.63 -1.57
N ALA A 43 -5.30 0.11 -2.04
CA ALA A 43 -4.30 -0.53 -1.20
C ALA A 43 -3.73 0.42 -0.14
N TYR A 44 -3.47 1.69 -0.50
CA TYR A 44 -3.04 2.71 0.45
C TYR A 44 -4.08 2.95 1.56
N ASN A 45 -5.34 3.16 1.18
CA ASN A 45 -6.42 3.42 2.13
C ASN A 45 -6.66 2.25 3.08
N LEU A 46 -6.58 1.01 2.56
CA LEU A 46 -6.74 -0.20 3.37
C LEU A 46 -5.65 -0.27 4.46
N ARG A 47 -4.38 -0.14 4.07
CA ARG A 47 -3.26 -0.13 5.02
C ARG A 47 -3.41 0.98 6.06
N ARG A 48 -3.80 2.18 5.63
CA ARG A 48 -4.00 3.33 6.53
C ARG A 48 -5.07 3.03 7.60
N LEU A 49 -6.18 2.42 7.20
CA LEU A 49 -7.26 2.03 8.11
C LEU A 49 -6.82 0.94 9.08
N GLU A 50 -6.03 -0.04 8.62
CA GLU A 50 -5.47 -1.08 9.49
C GLU A 50 -4.55 -0.49 10.56
N HIS A 51 -3.66 0.42 10.18
CA HIS A 51 -2.81 1.13 11.14
C HIS A 51 -3.62 1.95 12.16
N GLU A 52 -4.68 2.64 11.74
CA GLU A 52 -5.57 3.35 12.67
C GLU A 52 -6.26 2.42 13.66
N LYS A 53 -6.76 1.27 13.18
CA LYS A 53 -7.39 0.25 14.03
C LYS A 53 -6.41 -0.34 15.04
N MET A 54 -5.20 -0.70 14.61
CA MET A 54 -4.17 -1.26 15.48
C MET A 54 -3.74 -0.25 16.56
N ARG A 55 -3.60 1.03 16.21
CA ARG A 55 -3.28 2.09 17.19
C ARG A 55 -4.35 2.22 18.26
N ARG A 56 -5.62 2.27 17.86
CA ARG A 56 -6.74 2.33 18.82
C ARG A 56 -6.84 1.08 19.68
N ALA A 57 -6.60 -0.10 19.11
CA ALA A 57 -6.59 -1.33 19.87
C ALA A 57 -5.48 -1.32 20.93
N ALA A 58 -4.26 -0.95 20.56
CA ALA A 58 -3.13 -0.86 21.49
C ALA A 58 -3.37 0.13 22.64
N GLU A 59 -4.01 1.27 22.36
CA GLU A 59 -4.41 2.27 23.37
C GLU A 59 -5.44 1.70 24.37
N VAL A 60 -6.36 0.84 23.94
CA VAL A 60 -7.37 0.20 24.80
C VAL A 60 -6.79 -0.91 25.69
N TYR A 61 -5.67 -1.55 25.29
CA TYR A 61 -4.99 -2.57 26.10
C TYR A 61 -4.03 -2.00 27.15
N GLN A 62 -3.84 -0.68 27.20
CA GLN A 62 -2.99 0.02 28.17
C GLN A 62 -3.83 0.70 29.28
N GLU A 63 -4.73 -0.05 29.93
CA GLU A 63 -5.28 0.34 31.25
C GLU A 63 -4.75 -0.60 32.34
N PRO A 64 -4.40 -0.07 33.54
CA PRO A 64 -3.51 -0.74 34.47
C PRO A 64 -4.24 -1.86 35.23
N THR A 65 -3.77 -3.11 35.06
CA THR A 65 -3.91 -4.12 36.11
C THR A 65 -3.13 -3.64 37.33
N GLY A 66 -3.83 -2.96 38.24
CA GLY A 66 -3.22 -2.44 39.44
C GLY A 66 -4.20 -1.65 40.28
N GLN A 67 -5.15 -2.35 40.92
CA GLN A 67 -5.54 -2.19 42.33
C GLN A 67 -6.85 -2.94 42.61
N ALA A 68 -6.75 -4.02 43.38
CA ALA A 68 -7.80 -4.57 44.24
C ALA A 68 -7.12 -5.12 45.49
#